data_AF-A0A7K1V2N1-F1
#
_entry.id   AF-A0A7K1V2N1-F1
#
_cell.length_a   1.000
_cell.length_b   1.000
_cell.length_c   1.000
_cell.angle_alpha   90.00
_cell.angle_beta   90.00
_cell.angle_gamma   90.00
#
_symmetry.space_group_name_H-M   'P 1'
#
loop_
_entity.id
_entity.type
_entity.pdbx_description
1 polymer ?
#
loop_
_entity_poly.entity_id
_entity_poly.type
_entity_poly.pdbx_seq_one_letter_code
_entity_poly.pdbx_strand_id
1 'polypeptide(L)'
;MHVSPIEESWRRIDSWLAAHAPRTFSSLRPPASQEAINAAATELGVEFPADLVAYLRHHDGVSPGERGVVSPEEGGFSLPGYQPYTLAEILSSGRMHHDLWGRHGENLPFEGYWHQDFVTFARTSSPDALVVDCRRGASFGAVGQYEESEGVRFGHWESLAALLEQVADSLEGGTVITVGLSYMPVVDDGMLLWEYVPERLGEPRSLFDLGLADPVIATRGRTSPHAALNETWPSGYENFCLTFAQDLDETELLRRFGALPETRRPRWREEAASPDQRQQPRVLLPVVRVGTHGGWAFGIEEGLHLLEGTRDEVLRRVSGGTRAVSLSYWANGTTSVSLFDDGELVTRYDTRPHVPHGPRDPFEVFPGLPTPVPEPTPEQRREQLPAVCDAVVRRCGIPLPPPGLDGELDSARILPLLPDNNFGYPEDNFKTPVPDRFASLVDAATPERLRRVIAAQMSSLAAETGLDTYAEVTAALSLLSEQDHPGVTDDSALDLRLRRVQAESLVIFADWKDRSLWQDRAMAARALADALNLPAREALGLVVGLRQNPHWRKEFRQQLTDD
;
A
#
# COMPACT_ATOMS: atom_id res chain seq x y z
N MET A 1 3.52 34.59 -25.59
CA MET A 1 4.28 34.60 -24.32
C MET A 1 5.73 34.31 -24.70
N HIS A 2 6.71 35.02 -24.16
CA HIS A 2 8.12 34.78 -24.51
C HIS A 2 8.65 33.71 -23.56
N VAL A 3 8.96 32.51 -24.07
CA VAL A 3 9.56 31.42 -23.29
C VAL A 3 11.06 31.66 -23.19
N SER A 4 11.63 31.49 -22.00
CA SER A 4 13.07 31.64 -21.79
C SER A 4 13.85 30.51 -22.46
N PRO A 5 15.00 30.80 -23.13
CA PRO A 5 15.86 29.75 -23.68
C PRO A 5 16.35 28.78 -22.60
N ILE A 6 16.60 27.53 -22.99
CA ILE A 6 17.08 26.46 -22.09
C ILE A 6 18.30 26.90 -21.28
N GLU A 7 19.27 27.55 -21.91
CA GLU A 7 20.51 27.99 -21.26
C GLU A 7 20.31 29.13 -20.25
N GLU A 8 19.22 29.91 -20.36
CA GLU A 8 18.85 30.91 -19.34
C GLU A 8 18.21 30.21 -18.14
N SER A 9 17.21 29.35 -18.38
CA SER A 9 16.54 28.60 -17.31
C SER A 9 17.51 27.71 -16.54
N TRP A 10 18.46 27.06 -17.21
CA TRP A 10 19.51 26.30 -16.55
C TRP A 10 20.44 27.16 -15.70
N ARG A 11 20.90 28.32 -16.19
CA ARG A 11 21.74 29.22 -15.38
C ARG A 11 21.03 29.71 -14.11
N ARG A 12 19.73 29.93 -14.19
CA ARG A 12 18.87 30.26 -13.04
C ARG A 12 18.84 29.10 -12.03
N ILE A 13 18.56 27.88 -12.51
CA ILE A 13 18.55 26.66 -11.70
C ILE A 13 19.93 26.43 -11.05
N ASP A 14 21.03 26.53 -11.80
CA ASP A 14 22.40 26.35 -11.29
C ASP A 14 22.71 27.35 -10.18
N SER A 15 22.41 28.63 -10.41
CA SER A 15 22.65 29.70 -9.45
C SER A 15 21.86 29.47 -8.16
N TRP A 16 20.60 29.04 -8.29
CA TRP A 16 19.75 28.72 -7.16
C TRP A 16 20.25 27.49 -6.39
N LEU A 17 20.57 26.40 -7.09
CA LEU A 17 21.07 25.17 -6.47
C LEU A 17 22.42 25.40 -5.78
N ALA A 18 23.34 26.14 -6.39
CA ALA A 18 24.62 26.46 -5.77
C ALA A 18 24.46 27.26 -4.45
N ALA A 19 23.45 28.14 -4.38
CA ALA A 19 23.18 28.95 -3.21
C ALA A 19 22.38 28.21 -2.12
N HIS A 20 21.42 27.36 -2.51
CA HIS A 20 20.43 26.80 -1.61
C HIS A 20 20.57 25.29 -1.41
N ALA A 21 20.93 24.54 -2.45
CA ALA A 21 21.01 23.08 -2.43
C ALA A 21 22.37 22.57 -3.01
N PRO A 22 23.51 22.90 -2.38
CA PRO A 22 24.84 22.61 -2.94
C PRO A 22 25.16 21.12 -3.10
N ARG A 23 24.55 20.23 -2.29
CA ARG A 23 24.69 18.78 -2.48
C ARG A 23 23.99 18.36 -3.77
N THR A 24 22.78 18.88 -4.01
CA THR A 24 22.07 18.69 -5.28
C THR A 24 22.84 19.24 -6.46
N PHE A 25 23.39 20.45 -6.35
CA PHE A 25 24.20 21.03 -7.40
C PHE A 25 25.39 20.13 -7.79
N SER A 26 26.05 19.51 -6.80
CA SER A 26 27.20 18.62 -7.05
C SER A 26 26.86 17.33 -7.81
N SER A 27 25.59 16.94 -7.85
CA SER A 27 25.14 15.74 -8.56
C SER A 27 25.01 15.94 -10.07
N LEU A 28 24.85 17.20 -10.52
CA LEU A 28 24.68 17.53 -11.94
C LEU A 28 25.94 17.18 -12.72
N ARG A 29 25.77 16.42 -13.80
CA ARG A 29 26.89 15.97 -14.63
C ARG A 29 27.39 17.08 -15.54
N PRO A 30 28.67 17.04 -15.95
CA PRO A 30 29.17 17.91 -17.00
C PRO A 30 28.36 17.78 -18.31
N PRO A 31 28.39 18.78 -19.20
CA PRO A 31 27.78 18.72 -20.53
C PRO A 31 28.10 17.45 -21.32
N ALA A 32 27.12 16.93 -22.06
CA ALA A 32 27.36 15.97 -23.13
C ALA A 32 28.02 16.66 -24.35
N SER A 33 28.90 15.95 -25.05
CA SER A 33 29.51 16.49 -26.27
C SER A 33 28.53 16.50 -27.43
N GLN A 34 28.66 17.48 -28.33
CA GLN A 34 27.79 17.56 -29.51
C GLN A 34 27.92 16.31 -30.39
N GLU A 35 29.11 15.73 -30.48
CA GLU A 35 29.37 14.50 -31.23
C GLU A 35 28.59 13.32 -30.65
N ALA A 36 28.55 13.18 -29.32
CA ALA A 36 27.81 12.12 -28.66
C ALA A 36 26.29 12.30 -28.85
N ILE A 37 25.79 13.53 -28.74
CA ILE A 37 24.37 13.85 -28.95
C ILE A 37 23.95 13.53 -30.40
N ASN A 38 24.77 13.91 -31.38
CA ASN A 38 24.50 13.63 -32.80
C ASN A 38 24.54 12.13 -33.10
N ALA A 39 25.49 11.40 -32.49
CA ALA A 39 25.57 9.95 -32.61
C ALA A 39 24.31 9.29 -32.01
N ALA A 40 23.83 9.78 -30.86
CA ALA A 40 22.63 9.26 -30.22
C ALA A 40 21.36 9.51 -31.06
N ALA A 41 21.18 10.72 -31.58
CA ALA A 41 20.07 11.03 -32.49
C ALA A 41 20.09 10.12 -33.74
N THR A 42 21.29 9.89 -34.30
CA THR A 42 21.48 8.99 -35.45
C THR A 42 21.13 7.55 -35.10
N GLU A 43 21.56 7.04 -33.94
CA GLU A 43 21.27 5.68 -33.48
C GLU A 43 19.77 5.47 -33.27
N LEU A 44 19.09 6.44 -32.66
CA LEU A 44 17.64 6.38 -32.41
C LEU A 44 16.80 6.65 -33.66
N GLY A 45 17.42 7.11 -34.76
CA GLY A 45 16.73 7.37 -36.02
C GLY A 45 15.86 8.64 -36.02
N VAL A 46 16.07 9.55 -35.07
CA VAL A 46 15.25 10.76 -34.87
C VAL A 46 16.10 12.03 -34.95
N GLU A 47 15.46 13.16 -35.22
CA GLU A 47 16.08 14.47 -35.06
C GLU A 47 15.78 15.00 -33.66
N PHE A 48 16.81 15.27 -32.85
CA PHE A 48 16.60 15.86 -31.53
C PHE A 48 16.22 17.34 -31.67
N PRO A 49 15.13 17.78 -31.01
CA PRO A 49 14.77 19.19 -30.93
C PRO A 49 15.90 20.04 -30.35
N ALA A 50 16.01 21.29 -30.81
CA ALA A 50 17.04 22.22 -30.36
C ALA A 50 17.08 22.36 -28.83
N ASP A 51 15.92 22.40 -28.18
CA ASP A 51 15.81 22.48 -26.73
C ASP A 51 16.41 21.24 -26.02
N LEU A 52 16.21 20.03 -26.55
CA LEU A 52 16.79 18.80 -25.99
C LEU A 52 18.31 18.77 -26.16
N VAL A 53 18.81 19.26 -27.31
CA VAL A 53 20.26 19.41 -27.53
C VAL A 53 20.85 20.43 -26.55
N ALA A 54 20.22 21.60 -26.38
CA ALA A 54 20.66 22.61 -25.43
C ALA A 54 20.65 22.09 -23.99
N TYR A 55 19.63 21.31 -23.62
CA TYR A 55 19.48 20.70 -22.30
C TYR A 55 20.65 19.78 -21.97
N LEU A 56 20.98 18.86 -22.89
CA LEU A 56 22.08 17.90 -22.72
C LEU A 56 23.48 18.54 -22.82
N ARG A 57 23.58 19.65 -23.55
CA ARG A 57 24.81 20.47 -23.63
C ARG A 57 25.04 21.35 -22.41
N HIS A 58 24.09 21.42 -21.49
CA HIS A 58 24.26 22.09 -20.21
C HIS A 58 24.61 21.07 -19.11
N HIS A 59 23.80 20.02 -18.97
CA HIS A 59 24.08 18.89 -18.08
C HIS A 59 23.71 17.54 -18.73
N ASP A 60 24.64 16.58 -18.69
CA ASP A 60 24.39 15.18 -19.09
C ASP A 60 23.68 14.39 -17.99
N GLY A 61 22.52 14.87 -17.54
CA GLY A 61 21.76 14.24 -16.45
C GLY A 61 22.46 14.33 -15.09
N VAL A 62 22.32 13.28 -14.28
CA VAL A 62 22.67 13.29 -12.85
C VAL A 62 23.56 12.10 -12.50
N SER A 63 24.55 12.32 -11.64
CA SER A 63 25.41 11.26 -11.12
C SER A 63 24.69 10.44 -10.05
N PRO A 64 24.84 9.11 -10.02
CA PRO A 64 24.32 8.31 -8.92
C PRO A 64 24.99 8.72 -7.60
N GLY A 65 24.22 8.66 -6.51
CA GLY A 65 24.73 8.86 -5.16
C GLY A 65 25.48 7.64 -4.63
N GLU A 66 25.74 7.61 -3.32
CA GLU A 66 26.58 6.59 -2.67
C GLU A 66 26.01 5.17 -2.82
N ARG A 67 24.68 5.02 -2.85
CA ARG A 67 24.02 3.72 -3.08
C ARG A 67 23.96 3.30 -4.55
N GLY A 68 24.61 4.05 -5.44
CA GLY A 68 24.64 3.75 -6.87
C GLY A 68 23.34 4.08 -7.60
N VAL A 69 22.41 4.79 -6.94
CA VAL A 69 21.13 5.23 -7.50
C VAL A 69 21.04 6.75 -7.46
N VAL A 70 20.24 7.35 -8.32
CA VAL A 70 19.93 8.78 -8.18
C VAL A 70 18.69 8.88 -7.29
N SER A 71 18.85 9.54 -6.15
CA SER A 71 17.75 9.80 -5.23
C SER A 71 17.86 11.23 -4.71
N PRO A 72 16.75 11.99 -4.63
CA PRO A 72 16.73 13.28 -3.95
C PRO A 72 17.24 13.18 -2.50
N GLU A 73 17.04 12.04 -1.84
CA GLU A 73 17.52 11.79 -0.47
C GLU A 73 19.04 11.61 -0.36
N GLU A 74 19.74 11.38 -1.48
CA GLU A 74 21.20 11.38 -1.56
C GLU A 74 21.75 12.68 -2.15
N GLY A 75 20.88 13.66 -2.38
CA GLY A 75 21.23 14.90 -3.07
C GLY A 75 21.34 14.73 -4.58
N GLY A 76 20.64 13.79 -5.20
CA GLY A 76 20.49 13.75 -6.65
C GLY A 76 19.53 14.84 -7.13
N PHE A 77 19.88 15.57 -8.19
CA PHE A 77 18.95 16.50 -8.84
C PHE A 77 17.77 15.74 -9.45
N SER A 78 16.58 16.31 -9.33
CA SER A 78 15.39 15.83 -10.01
C SER A 78 14.53 16.99 -10.50
N LEU A 79 13.79 16.73 -11.58
CA LEU A 79 12.60 17.48 -11.93
C LEU A 79 11.46 17.08 -10.96
N PRO A 80 10.38 17.87 -10.84
CA PRO A 80 9.26 17.54 -9.95
C PRO A 80 8.68 16.15 -10.25
N GLY A 81 8.98 15.16 -9.41
CA GLY A 81 8.56 13.77 -9.58
C GLY A 81 9.39 12.92 -10.56
N TYR A 82 10.36 13.50 -11.28
CA TYR A 82 11.11 12.78 -12.33
C TYR A 82 12.63 12.94 -12.20
N GLN A 83 13.35 11.83 -12.26
CA GLN A 83 14.80 11.77 -12.39
C GLN A 83 15.20 12.00 -13.86
N PRO A 84 16.01 13.02 -14.16
CA PRO A 84 16.57 13.23 -15.50
C PRO A 84 17.49 12.10 -15.93
N TYR A 85 17.40 11.73 -17.20
CA TYR A 85 18.32 10.81 -17.83
C TYR A 85 19.62 11.48 -18.23
N THR A 86 20.70 10.72 -18.10
CA THR A 86 21.93 10.89 -18.89
C THR A 86 21.66 10.55 -20.36
N LEU A 87 22.48 11.04 -21.28
CA LEU A 87 22.40 10.67 -22.70
C LEU A 87 22.49 9.15 -22.91
N ALA A 88 23.29 8.46 -22.08
CA ALA A 88 23.40 7.00 -22.12
C ALA A 88 22.10 6.29 -21.74
N GLU A 89 21.36 6.83 -20.76
CA GLU A 89 20.04 6.32 -20.36
C GLU A 89 18.98 6.65 -21.40
N ILE A 90 19.00 7.83 -22.02
CA ILE A 90 18.13 8.15 -23.18
C ILE A 90 18.32 7.11 -24.27
N LEU A 91 19.56 6.79 -24.62
CA LEU A 91 19.89 5.75 -25.61
C LEU A 91 19.39 4.36 -25.18
N SER A 92 19.61 4.00 -23.92
CA SER A 92 19.17 2.70 -23.38
C SER A 92 17.66 2.57 -23.41
N SER A 93 16.94 3.62 -23.00
CA SER A 93 15.48 3.66 -23.03
C SER A 93 14.95 3.62 -24.46
N GLY A 94 15.56 4.38 -25.38
CA GLY A 94 15.20 4.34 -26.80
C GLY A 94 15.40 2.97 -27.43
N ARG A 95 16.51 2.27 -27.15
CA ARG A 95 16.73 0.89 -27.61
C ARG A 95 15.69 -0.08 -27.08
N MET A 96 15.32 0.04 -25.81
CA MET A 96 14.26 -0.77 -25.19
C MET A 96 12.91 -0.55 -25.89
N HIS A 97 12.52 0.71 -26.12
CA HIS A 97 11.26 1.03 -26.80
C HIS A 97 11.27 0.60 -28.27
N HIS A 98 12.40 0.71 -28.98
CA HIS A 98 12.56 0.19 -30.34
C HIS A 98 12.44 -1.34 -30.41
N ASP A 99 13.02 -2.08 -29.46
CA ASP A 99 12.86 -3.54 -29.39
C ASP A 99 11.41 -3.94 -29.07
N LEU A 100 10.77 -3.27 -28.11
CA LEU A 100 9.34 -3.46 -27.82
C LEU A 100 8.48 -3.19 -29.05
N TRP A 101 8.74 -2.09 -29.75
CA TRP A 101 8.07 -1.76 -31.01
C TRP A 101 8.32 -2.81 -32.09
N GLY A 102 9.55 -3.29 -32.25
CA GLY A 102 9.89 -4.32 -33.23
C GLY A 102 9.21 -5.67 -32.97
N ARG A 103 8.95 -6.00 -31.69
CA ARG A 103 8.26 -7.23 -31.28
C ARG A 103 6.74 -7.12 -31.40
N HIS A 104 6.16 -5.96 -31.09
CA HIS A 104 4.71 -5.77 -31.04
C HIS A 104 4.13 -5.14 -32.32
N GLY A 105 4.93 -4.43 -33.12
CA GLY A 105 4.51 -3.74 -34.34
C GLY A 105 3.35 -2.78 -34.08
N GLU A 106 2.31 -2.84 -34.91
CA GLU A 106 1.06 -2.09 -34.74
C GLU A 106 0.15 -2.63 -33.62
N ASN A 107 0.50 -3.74 -32.95
CA ASN A 107 -0.27 -4.29 -31.83
C ASN A 107 0.06 -3.58 -30.51
N LEU A 108 0.04 -2.25 -30.52
CA LEU A 108 0.01 -1.48 -29.29
C LEU A 108 -1.29 -1.75 -28.54
N PRO A 109 -1.33 -1.59 -27.21
CA PRO A 109 -2.56 -1.74 -26.43
C PRO A 109 -3.73 -0.93 -27.01
N PHE A 110 -3.46 0.27 -27.53
CA PHE A 110 -4.40 1.12 -28.27
C PHE A 110 -3.66 2.22 -29.06
N GLU A 111 -4.37 2.91 -29.94
CA GLU A 111 -3.85 4.03 -30.74
C GLU A 111 -3.41 5.19 -29.84
N GLY A 112 -2.21 5.73 -30.08
CA GLY A 112 -1.64 6.80 -29.28
C GLY A 112 -0.88 6.35 -28.02
N TYR A 113 -0.78 5.04 -27.78
CA TYR A 113 -0.04 4.49 -26.63
C TYR A 113 1.46 4.88 -26.66
N TRP A 114 2.11 4.69 -27.82
CA TRP A 114 3.52 5.01 -28.03
C TRP A 114 3.80 5.35 -29.51
N HIS A 115 4.90 6.06 -29.79
CA HIS A 115 5.39 6.32 -31.14
C HIS A 115 6.93 6.19 -31.18
N GLN A 116 7.48 5.61 -32.25
CA GLN A 116 8.94 5.37 -32.38
C GLN A 116 9.79 6.66 -32.31
N ASP A 117 9.22 7.80 -32.69
CA ASP A 117 9.89 9.11 -32.64
C ASP A 117 9.73 9.82 -31.28
N PHE A 118 9.23 9.15 -30.26
CA PHE A 118 9.20 9.66 -28.89
C PHE A 118 10.50 9.34 -28.17
N VAL A 119 11.07 10.36 -27.53
CA VAL A 119 12.33 10.24 -26.78
C VAL A 119 12.08 10.53 -25.32
N THR A 120 12.25 9.53 -24.46
CA THR A 120 12.22 9.71 -23.00
C THR A 120 13.47 10.41 -22.52
N PHE A 121 13.32 11.36 -21.61
CA PHE A 121 14.46 12.13 -21.06
C PHE A 121 14.45 12.25 -19.54
N ALA A 122 13.39 11.79 -18.87
CA ALA A 122 13.32 11.65 -17.43
C ALA A 122 12.33 10.54 -17.05
N ARG A 123 12.49 9.93 -15.87
CA ARG A 123 11.62 8.85 -15.38
C ARG A 123 11.22 9.03 -13.92
N THR A 124 10.14 8.39 -13.52
CA THR A 124 9.82 8.19 -12.10
C THR A 124 10.56 6.94 -11.56
N SER A 125 10.22 6.51 -10.35
CA SER A 125 10.58 5.19 -9.82
C SER A 125 9.75 4.04 -10.41
N SER A 126 8.62 4.36 -11.07
CA SER A 126 7.80 3.47 -11.88
C SER A 126 8.26 3.57 -13.36
N PRO A 127 7.69 2.79 -14.30
CA PRO A 127 8.06 2.92 -15.72
C PRO A 127 7.56 4.21 -16.38
N ASP A 128 6.92 5.11 -15.63
CA ASP A 128 6.40 6.38 -16.14
C ASP A 128 7.55 7.37 -16.44
N ALA A 129 7.36 8.19 -17.48
CA ALA A 129 8.43 9.02 -18.01
C ALA A 129 7.97 10.36 -18.57
N LEU A 130 8.89 11.33 -18.62
CA LEU A 130 8.75 12.51 -19.46
C LEU A 130 9.34 12.22 -20.84
N VAL A 131 8.60 12.65 -21.86
CA VAL A 131 8.86 12.37 -23.27
C VAL A 131 8.98 13.69 -24.03
N VAL A 132 9.90 13.76 -24.98
CA VAL A 132 9.93 14.79 -26.02
C VAL A 132 9.41 14.20 -27.32
N ASP A 133 8.51 14.91 -27.99
CA ASP A 133 8.02 14.55 -29.32
C ASP A 133 9.04 14.94 -30.40
N CYS A 134 9.69 13.97 -31.03
CA CYS A 134 10.61 14.20 -32.15
C CYS A 134 9.95 13.94 -33.52
N ARG A 135 8.62 13.76 -33.58
CA ARG A 135 7.91 13.65 -34.86
C ARG A 135 7.97 14.97 -35.61
N ARG A 136 8.24 14.91 -36.91
CA ARG A 136 8.18 16.09 -37.78
C ARG A 136 6.76 16.65 -37.82
N GLY A 137 6.57 17.88 -37.38
CA GLY A 137 5.27 18.53 -37.41
C GLY A 137 5.13 19.63 -36.37
N ALA A 138 3.88 20.02 -36.10
CA ALA A 138 3.56 21.12 -35.20
C ALA A 138 3.87 20.82 -33.72
N SER A 139 3.98 19.56 -33.33
CA SER A 139 4.30 19.13 -31.96
C SER A 139 5.79 18.84 -31.74
N PHE A 140 6.66 19.03 -32.75
CA PHE A 140 8.09 18.78 -32.63
C PHE A 140 8.71 19.61 -31.49
N GLY A 141 9.29 18.94 -30.49
CA GLY A 141 9.86 19.55 -29.29
C GLY A 141 8.93 19.63 -28.08
N ALA A 142 7.63 19.34 -28.25
CA ALA A 142 6.67 19.35 -27.14
C ALA A 142 7.01 18.28 -26.10
N VAL A 143 6.73 18.58 -24.83
CA VAL A 143 6.92 17.63 -23.73
C VAL A 143 5.60 16.96 -23.38
N GLY A 144 5.64 15.64 -23.29
CA GLY A 144 4.53 14.80 -22.87
C GLY A 144 4.87 13.94 -21.66
N GLN A 145 3.85 13.31 -21.11
CA GLN A 145 3.94 12.35 -20.01
C GLN A 145 3.53 10.99 -20.53
N TYR A 146 4.40 10.00 -20.33
CA TYR A 146 4.12 8.60 -20.59
C TYR A 146 3.72 7.92 -19.29
N GLU A 147 2.57 7.25 -19.30
CA GLU A 147 2.10 6.39 -18.23
C GLU A 147 1.89 4.98 -18.78
N GLU A 148 2.44 3.95 -18.13
CA GLU A 148 2.39 2.58 -18.64
C GLU A 148 0.96 2.09 -18.93
N SER A 149 -0.01 2.55 -18.13
CA SER A 149 -1.41 2.16 -18.27
C SER A 149 -2.20 2.99 -19.28
N GLU A 150 -1.74 4.21 -19.61
CA GLU A 150 -2.53 5.20 -20.36
C GLU A 150 -1.84 5.72 -21.64
N GLY A 151 -0.57 5.39 -21.86
CA GLY A 151 0.21 5.85 -23.01
C GLY A 151 0.76 7.27 -22.85
N VAL A 152 1.09 7.92 -23.97
CA VAL A 152 1.67 9.28 -23.96
C VAL A 152 0.60 10.36 -24.10
N ARG A 153 0.62 11.34 -23.21
CA ARG A 153 -0.24 12.53 -23.24
C ARG A 153 0.56 13.81 -23.40
N PHE A 154 0.13 14.67 -24.31
CA PHE A 154 0.69 16.00 -24.55
C PHE A 154 -0.33 17.09 -24.18
N GLY A 155 0.14 18.35 -24.12
CA GLY A 155 -0.72 19.53 -23.93
C GLY A 155 -0.36 20.41 -22.74
N HIS A 156 0.55 19.97 -21.88
CA HIS A 156 1.02 20.76 -20.74
C HIS A 156 2.15 21.74 -21.11
N TRP A 157 3.10 21.30 -21.94
CA TRP A 157 4.22 22.16 -22.39
C TRP A 157 4.46 22.03 -23.89
N GLU A 158 4.44 23.18 -24.58
CA GLU A 158 4.71 23.26 -26.01
C GLU A 158 6.19 23.02 -26.36
N SER A 159 7.11 23.14 -25.39
CA SER A 159 8.52 22.80 -25.55
C SER A 159 9.20 22.44 -24.24
N LEU A 160 10.40 21.85 -24.31
CA LEU A 160 11.24 21.59 -23.13
C LEU A 160 11.69 22.89 -22.45
N ALA A 161 11.90 23.97 -23.21
CA ALA A 161 12.21 25.28 -22.64
C ALA A 161 11.08 25.79 -21.72
N ALA A 162 9.82 25.58 -22.11
CA ALA A 162 8.66 25.98 -21.29
C ALA A 162 8.58 25.20 -19.97
N LEU A 163 8.87 23.89 -19.99
CA LEU A 163 8.97 23.10 -18.76
C LEU A 163 10.10 23.61 -17.85
N LEU A 164 11.30 23.83 -18.41
CA LEU A 164 12.47 24.21 -17.62
C LEU A 164 12.35 25.63 -17.04
N GLU A 165 11.74 26.56 -17.78
CA GLU A 165 11.40 27.89 -17.26
C GLU A 165 10.46 27.79 -16.05
N GLN A 166 9.42 26.96 -16.14
CA GLN A 166 8.48 26.78 -15.03
C GLN A 166 9.16 26.16 -13.80
N VAL A 167 10.10 25.23 -13.99
CA VAL A 167 10.92 24.68 -12.91
C VAL A 167 11.78 25.77 -12.26
N ALA A 168 12.45 26.60 -13.06
CA ALA A 168 13.25 27.72 -12.55
C ALA A 168 12.39 28.71 -11.74
N ASP A 169 11.22 29.09 -12.26
CA ASP A 169 10.27 29.98 -11.59
C ASP A 169 9.79 29.38 -10.26
N SER A 170 9.49 28.08 -10.23
CA SER A 170 9.08 27.36 -9.02
C SER A 170 10.18 27.34 -7.95
N LEU A 171 11.43 27.07 -8.33
CA LEU A 171 12.58 27.07 -7.41
C LEU A 171 12.82 28.48 -6.82
N GLU A 172 12.88 29.51 -7.66
CA GLU A 172 13.14 30.89 -7.23
C GLU A 172 11.99 31.47 -6.41
N GLY A 173 10.75 31.17 -6.80
CA GLY A 173 9.54 31.65 -6.13
C GLY A 173 9.13 30.84 -4.90
N GLY A 174 9.63 29.62 -4.74
CA GLY A 174 9.14 28.67 -3.75
C GLY A 174 7.67 28.29 -3.98
N THR A 175 7.22 28.25 -5.24
CA THR A 175 5.81 28.04 -5.60
C THR A 175 5.54 26.62 -6.07
N VAL A 176 4.29 26.17 -5.94
CA VAL A 176 3.85 24.87 -6.44
C VAL A 176 3.96 24.80 -7.97
N ILE A 177 4.44 23.67 -8.47
CA ILE A 177 4.45 23.30 -9.90
C ILE A 177 3.69 21.99 -10.08
N THR A 178 2.89 21.90 -11.14
CA THR A 178 2.11 20.69 -11.46
C THR A 178 2.72 19.98 -12.65
N VAL A 179 3.19 18.75 -12.43
CA VAL A 179 3.73 17.83 -13.44
C VAL A 179 3.03 16.49 -13.28
N GLY A 180 1.81 16.38 -13.79
CA GLY A 180 0.87 15.30 -13.45
C GLY A 180 0.33 15.45 -12.02
N LEU A 181 1.22 15.42 -11.03
CA LEU A 181 0.96 15.74 -9.63
C LEU A 181 1.52 17.12 -9.27
N SER A 182 1.03 17.69 -8.16
CA SER A 182 1.52 19.00 -7.67
C SER A 182 2.67 18.81 -6.69
N TYR A 183 3.73 19.58 -6.88
CA TYR A 183 4.95 19.51 -6.09
C TYR A 183 5.40 20.90 -5.64
N MET A 184 6.04 20.96 -4.48
CA MET A 184 6.68 22.16 -3.97
C MET A 184 8.17 21.91 -3.73
N PRO A 185 9.05 22.84 -4.14
CA PRO A 185 10.47 22.70 -3.87
C PRO A 185 10.75 22.98 -2.39
N VAL A 186 11.49 22.07 -1.77
CA VAL A 186 11.91 22.17 -0.37
C VAL A 186 13.40 21.93 -0.30
N VAL A 187 14.09 22.72 0.51
CA VAL A 187 15.51 22.56 0.79
C VAL A 187 15.67 21.98 2.19
N ASP A 188 16.37 20.84 2.29
CA ASP A 188 16.79 20.27 3.56
C ASP A 188 18.23 19.75 3.43
N ASP A 189 19.07 20.10 4.40
CA ASP A 189 20.49 19.69 4.46
C ASP A 189 21.27 19.89 3.15
N GLY A 190 21.01 21.00 2.45
CA GLY A 190 21.65 21.33 1.18
C GLY A 190 21.21 20.47 -0.01
N MET A 191 20.08 19.78 0.10
CA MET A 191 19.44 19.00 -0.95
C MET A 191 18.11 19.64 -1.36
N LEU A 192 17.81 19.62 -2.66
CA LEU A 192 16.50 19.92 -3.22
C LEU A 192 15.62 18.67 -3.15
N LEU A 193 14.45 18.83 -2.56
CA LEU A 193 13.38 17.83 -2.50
C LEU A 193 12.15 18.41 -3.19
N TRP A 194 11.43 17.58 -3.95
CA TRP A 194 10.12 17.92 -4.50
C TRP A 194 9.05 17.22 -3.68
N GLU A 195 8.47 17.95 -2.73
CA GLU A 195 7.44 17.40 -1.86
C GLU A 195 6.09 17.44 -2.56
N TYR A 196 5.38 16.32 -2.55
CA TYR A 196 4.02 16.24 -3.06
C TYR A 196 3.10 17.16 -2.26
N VAL A 197 2.28 17.93 -2.96
CA VAL A 197 1.24 18.77 -2.37
C VAL A 197 -0.10 18.15 -2.75
N PRO A 198 -0.76 17.43 -1.82
CA PRO A 198 -2.07 16.86 -2.10
C PRO A 198 -3.08 17.94 -2.44
N GLU A 199 -3.97 17.64 -3.37
CA GLU A 199 -5.14 18.49 -3.62
C GLU A 199 -5.99 18.50 -2.35
N ARG A 200 -6.37 19.69 -1.86
CA ARG A 200 -7.29 19.79 -0.71
C ARG A 200 -8.70 19.44 -1.17
N LEU A 201 -9.08 18.21 -0.91
CA LEU A 201 -10.43 17.72 -1.17
C LEU A 201 -11.34 17.97 0.05
N GLY A 202 -12.65 17.97 -0.18
CA GLY A 202 -13.63 18.05 0.91
C GLY A 202 -13.68 16.77 1.72
N GLU A 203 -14.41 16.79 2.85
CA GLU A 203 -14.64 15.59 3.66
C GLU A 203 -15.22 14.44 2.80
N PRO A 204 -14.56 13.27 2.76
CA PRO A 204 -15.06 12.14 1.98
C PRO A 204 -16.38 11.63 2.56
N ARG A 205 -17.26 11.13 1.69
CA ARG A 205 -18.51 10.52 2.16
C ARG A 205 -18.21 9.14 2.75
N SER A 206 -18.72 8.87 3.96
CA SER A 206 -18.70 7.52 4.55
C SER A 206 -19.66 6.62 3.80
N LEU A 207 -19.15 5.55 3.19
CA LEU A 207 -20.01 4.54 2.57
C LEU A 207 -20.48 3.49 3.59
N PHE A 208 -19.85 3.42 4.78
CA PHE A 208 -20.32 2.58 5.89
C PHE A 208 -21.67 3.04 6.44
N ASP A 209 -21.88 4.34 6.59
CA ASP A 209 -23.17 4.88 7.07
C ASP A 209 -24.33 4.53 6.14
N LEU A 210 -24.06 4.37 4.85
CA LEU A 210 -25.04 3.94 3.84
C LEU A 210 -25.21 2.41 3.80
N GLY A 211 -24.12 1.65 3.96
CA GLY A 211 -24.11 0.17 3.89
C GLY A 211 -24.72 -0.54 5.12
N LEU A 212 -24.77 0.13 6.27
CA LEU A 212 -25.51 -0.33 7.46
C LEU A 212 -27.02 -0.10 7.35
N ALA A 213 -27.47 0.78 6.45
CA ALA A 213 -28.87 1.16 6.30
C ALA A 213 -29.64 0.32 5.25
N ASP A 214 -28.97 -0.48 4.42
CA ASP A 214 -29.60 -1.12 3.27
C ASP A 214 -30.10 -2.56 3.58
N PRO A 215 -31.36 -2.93 3.23
CA PRO A 215 -31.93 -4.21 3.59
C PRO A 215 -31.26 -5.37 2.85
N VAL A 216 -31.34 -6.54 3.49
CA VAL A 216 -31.15 -7.87 2.90
C VAL A 216 -31.60 -7.89 1.43
N ILE A 217 -30.65 -7.91 0.48
CA ILE A 217 -30.98 -8.30 -0.88
C ILE A 217 -31.13 -9.82 -0.88
N ALA A 218 -32.37 -10.25 -0.64
CA ALA A 218 -32.81 -11.59 -0.99
C ALA A 218 -32.96 -11.64 -2.51
N THR A 219 -31.95 -12.11 -3.22
CA THR A 219 -32.12 -12.62 -4.58
C THR A 219 -31.50 -14.00 -4.66
N ARG A 220 -32.36 -15.02 -4.85
CA ARG A 220 -31.95 -16.38 -5.18
C ARG A 220 -31.10 -16.37 -6.45
N GLY A 221 -29.79 -16.41 -6.30
CA GLY A 221 -28.85 -16.68 -7.37
C GLY A 221 -28.87 -18.17 -7.71
N ARG A 222 -29.04 -18.49 -8.98
CA ARG A 222 -29.03 -19.85 -9.54
C ARG A 222 -27.72 -20.57 -9.21
N THR A 223 -27.85 -21.82 -8.77
CA THR A 223 -26.77 -22.79 -8.58
C THR A 223 -25.98 -23.01 -9.87
N SER A 224 -24.66 -22.84 -9.83
CA SER A 224 -23.75 -23.51 -10.75
C SER A 224 -23.25 -24.79 -10.09
N PRO A 225 -23.46 -25.98 -10.67
CA PRO A 225 -22.90 -27.22 -10.15
C PRO A 225 -21.48 -27.39 -10.70
N HIS A 226 -20.46 -27.12 -9.88
CA HIS A 226 -19.09 -27.50 -10.21
C HIS A 226 -18.42 -28.27 -9.06
N ALA A 227 -17.76 -29.36 -9.48
CA ALA A 227 -17.07 -30.44 -8.80
C ALA A 227 -17.01 -30.45 -7.25
N ALA A 228 -17.58 -31.53 -6.70
CA ALA A 228 -17.58 -31.88 -5.29
C ALA A 228 -16.16 -32.03 -4.70
N LEU A 229 -15.91 -31.34 -3.58
CA LEU A 229 -15.13 -31.93 -2.49
C LEU A 229 -15.90 -33.19 -2.04
N ASN A 230 -15.19 -34.30 -1.78
CA ASN A 230 -15.74 -35.66 -1.52
C ASN A 230 -17.04 -35.70 -0.67
N GLU A 231 -17.80 -36.80 -0.75
CA GLU A 231 -19.13 -37.06 -0.13
C GLU A 231 -19.32 -36.64 1.36
N THR A 232 -18.24 -36.29 2.08
CA THR A 232 -18.23 -35.86 3.48
C THR A 232 -18.22 -34.33 3.70
N TRP A 233 -17.81 -33.52 2.72
CA TRP A 233 -17.84 -32.05 2.80
C TRP A 233 -19.06 -31.50 2.06
N PRO A 234 -19.70 -30.43 2.56
CA PRO A 234 -20.83 -29.88 1.86
C PRO A 234 -20.41 -29.22 0.54
N SER A 235 -21.20 -29.42 -0.51
CA SER A 235 -20.91 -28.87 -1.83
C SER A 235 -20.98 -27.35 -1.85
N GLY A 236 -20.03 -26.70 -2.52
CA GLY A 236 -20.10 -25.30 -2.92
C GLY A 236 -19.17 -24.32 -2.20
N TYR A 237 -18.40 -24.76 -1.19
CA TYR A 237 -17.36 -23.93 -0.56
C TYR A 237 -16.09 -23.89 -1.43
N GLU A 238 -15.80 -22.74 -2.03
CA GLU A 238 -14.63 -22.56 -2.91
C GLU A 238 -13.43 -21.92 -2.18
N ASN A 239 -13.69 -20.93 -1.34
CA ASN A 239 -12.70 -20.24 -0.51
C ASN A 239 -13.29 -20.01 0.87
N PHE A 240 -12.68 -20.56 1.92
CA PHE A 240 -13.20 -20.46 3.28
C PHE A 240 -12.10 -20.57 4.33
N CYS A 241 -12.41 -20.08 5.54
CA CYS A 241 -11.72 -20.50 6.75
C CYS A 241 -12.70 -21.02 7.80
N LEU A 242 -12.26 -22.03 8.53
CA LEU A 242 -12.90 -22.59 9.71
C LEU A 242 -11.99 -22.35 10.91
N THR A 243 -12.46 -21.53 11.84
CA THR A 243 -11.75 -21.26 13.10
C THR A 243 -12.49 -21.94 14.24
N PHE A 244 -11.77 -22.70 15.05
CA PHE A 244 -12.28 -23.39 16.23
C PHE A 244 -11.63 -22.80 17.46
N ALA A 245 -12.40 -22.58 18.53
CA ALA A 245 -11.90 -22.14 19.82
C ALA A 245 -12.49 -23.03 20.92
N GLN A 246 -11.63 -23.53 21.80
CA GLN A 246 -12.05 -24.46 22.83
C GLN A 246 -12.76 -23.73 23.97
N ASP A 247 -13.79 -24.36 24.53
CA ASP A 247 -14.50 -23.89 25.73
C ASP A 247 -15.05 -22.45 25.61
N LEU A 248 -15.32 -22.00 24.37
CA LEU A 248 -16.04 -20.77 24.05
C LEU A 248 -17.47 -21.08 23.60
N ASP A 249 -18.34 -20.08 23.70
CA ASP A 249 -19.67 -20.09 23.07
C ASP A 249 -19.70 -19.25 21.78
N GLU A 250 -20.80 -19.30 21.04
CA GLU A 250 -20.96 -18.52 19.80
C GLU A 250 -20.82 -17.01 20.01
N THR A 251 -21.27 -16.49 21.15
CA THR A 251 -21.26 -15.05 21.45
C THR A 251 -19.84 -14.54 21.65
N GLU A 252 -19.05 -15.27 22.44
CA GLU A 252 -17.67 -14.90 22.72
C GLU A 252 -16.79 -15.11 21.48
N LEU A 253 -17.06 -16.14 20.67
CA LEU A 253 -16.37 -16.32 19.39
C LEU A 253 -16.65 -15.12 18.46
N LEU A 254 -17.91 -14.74 18.26
CA LEU A 254 -18.27 -13.55 17.47
C LEU A 254 -17.57 -12.28 17.98
N ARG A 255 -17.57 -12.05 19.30
CA ARG A 255 -16.91 -10.89 19.89
C ARG A 255 -15.41 -10.87 19.59
N ARG A 256 -14.72 -12.01 19.71
CA ARG A 256 -13.27 -12.12 19.45
C ARG A 256 -12.93 -12.00 17.96
N PHE A 257 -13.86 -12.33 17.08
CA PHE A 257 -13.77 -12.04 15.65
C PHE A 257 -13.92 -10.55 15.30
N GLY A 258 -14.36 -9.69 16.23
CA GLY A 258 -14.67 -8.29 15.93
C GLY A 258 -16.06 -8.11 15.31
N ALA A 259 -17.01 -9.00 15.61
CA ALA A 259 -18.38 -8.90 15.13
C ALA A 259 -19.07 -7.61 15.58
N LEU A 260 -19.82 -6.98 14.67
CA LEU A 260 -20.73 -5.88 14.95
C LEU A 260 -22.03 -6.42 15.57
N PRO A 261 -22.30 -6.20 16.86
CA PRO A 261 -23.43 -6.81 17.57
C PRO A 261 -24.79 -6.48 16.95
N GLU A 262 -24.95 -5.28 16.39
CA GLU A 262 -26.17 -4.80 15.72
C GLU A 262 -26.50 -5.56 14.43
N THR A 263 -25.54 -6.32 13.88
CA THR A 263 -25.71 -7.11 12.66
C THR A 263 -25.97 -8.59 12.93
N ARG A 264 -25.97 -8.99 14.22
CA ARG A 264 -26.09 -10.37 14.66
C ARG A 264 -27.49 -10.92 14.37
N ARG A 265 -27.53 -12.04 13.65
CA ARG A 265 -28.74 -12.82 13.39
C ARG A 265 -28.38 -14.20 12.82
N PRO A 266 -29.28 -15.17 12.90
CA PRO A 266 -29.16 -16.41 12.14
C PRO A 266 -29.11 -16.14 10.63
N ARG A 267 -28.25 -16.85 9.90
CA ARG A 267 -28.16 -16.82 8.43
C ARG A 267 -27.92 -18.22 7.88
N TRP A 268 -28.52 -18.47 6.73
CA TRP A 268 -28.11 -19.57 5.85
C TRP A 268 -26.82 -19.21 5.10
N ARG A 269 -26.14 -20.22 4.56
CA ARG A 269 -24.95 -20.03 3.74
C ARG A 269 -25.18 -19.03 2.60
N GLU A 270 -26.25 -19.20 1.85
CA GLU A 270 -26.56 -18.38 0.67
C GLU A 270 -26.86 -16.92 1.01
N GLU A 271 -27.27 -16.65 2.26
CA GLU A 271 -27.51 -15.29 2.76
C GLU A 271 -26.25 -14.62 3.28
N ALA A 272 -25.25 -15.42 3.66
CA ALA A 272 -23.92 -14.96 4.07
C ALA A 272 -22.98 -14.81 2.86
N ALA A 273 -23.13 -15.66 1.84
CA ALA A 273 -22.39 -15.57 0.58
C ALA A 273 -22.76 -14.29 -0.17
N SER A 274 -21.79 -13.40 -0.38
CA SER A 274 -22.03 -12.13 -1.08
C SER A 274 -22.52 -12.39 -2.50
N PRO A 275 -23.66 -11.83 -2.93
CA PRO A 275 -24.06 -11.88 -4.33
C PRO A 275 -23.06 -11.12 -5.21
N ASP A 276 -22.86 -11.65 -6.43
CA ASP A 276 -21.98 -11.23 -7.52
C ASP A 276 -21.58 -9.73 -7.45
N GLN A 277 -20.28 -9.46 -7.28
CA GLN A 277 -19.61 -8.17 -6.99
C GLN A 277 -19.75 -7.09 -8.09
N ARG A 278 -20.75 -7.18 -8.97
CA ARG A 278 -20.79 -6.40 -10.22
C ARG A 278 -21.76 -5.23 -10.26
N GLN A 279 -22.56 -4.94 -9.21
CA GLN A 279 -23.67 -3.99 -9.39
C GLN A 279 -23.92 -2.87 -8.36
N GLN A 280 -23.13 -2.67 -7.28
CA GLN A 280 -23.23 -1.42 -6.48
C GLN A 280 -22.14 -1.30 -5.38
N PRO A 281 -21.70 -0.08 -5.01
CA PRO A 281 -20.70 0.15 -3.96
C PRO A 281 -21.31 -0.16 -2.59
N ARG A 282 -21.20 -1.40 -2.13
CA ARG A 282 -21.60 -1.79 -0.78
C ARG A 282 -20.33 -2.18 -0.05
N VAL A 283 -20.06 -1.50 1.05
CA VAL A 283 -19.08 -1.94 2.04
C VAL A 283 -19.24 -3.44 2.28
N LEU A 284 -18.24 -4.23 1.87
CA LEU A 284 -18.24 -5.67 2.06
C LEU A 284 -17.58 -5.96 3.41
N LEU A 285 -18.38 -5.91 4.47
CA LEU A 285 -17.95 -6.49 5.75
C LEU A 285 -18.04 -8.03 5.65
N PRO A 286 -16.97 -8.77 5.97
CA PRO A 286 -17.01 -10.22 6.05
C PRO A 286 -18.12 -10.67 7.00
N VAL A 287 -18.71 -11.85 6.72
CA VAL A 287 -19.70 -12.47 7.61
C VAL A 287 -19.11 -13.75 8.14
N VAL A 288 -19.11 -13.91 9.45
CA VAL A 288 -18.80 -15.18 10.12
C VAL A 288 -20.10 -15.80 10.60
N ARG A 289 -20.30 -17.08 10.26
CA ARG A 289 -21.36 -17.94 10.81
C ARG A 289 -20.75 -18.82 11.88
N VAL A 290 -21.37 -18.89 13.05
CA VAL A 290 -20.84 -19.60 14.22
C VAL A 290 -21.77 -20.68 14.72
N GLY A 291 -21.17 -21.73 15.28
CA GLY A 291 -21.88 -22.79 15.96
C GLY A 291 -21.00 -23.45 17.03
N THR A 292 -21.56 -24.40 17.75
CA THR A 292 -20.85 -25.13 18.81
C THR A 292 -20.97 -26.63 18.62
N HIS A 293 -19.87 -27.35 18.85
CA HIS A 293 -19.84 -28.80 18.81
C HIS A 293 -18.71 -29.39 19.66
N GLY A 294 -19.02 -30.38 20.50
CA GLY A 294 -18.00 -31.19 21.17
C GLY A 294 -17.02 -30.42 22.05
N GLY A 295 -17.46 -29.33 22.70
CA GLY A 295 -16.62 -28.45 23.53
C GLY A 295 -15.85 -27.38 22.75
N TRP A 296 -16.13 -27.23 21.45
CA TRP A 296 -15.55 -26.19 20.61
C TRP A 296 -16.65 -25.27 20.06
N ALA A 297 -16.42 -23.96 20.11
CA ALA A 297 -17.10 -23.05 19.19
C ALA A 297 -16.34 -23.06 17.86
N PHE A 298 -17.07 -22.96 16.75
CA PHE A 298 -16.50 -22.83 15.42
C PHE A 298 -17.10 -21.64 14.68
N GLY A 299 -16.31 -21.00 13.83
CA GLY A 299 -16.72 -19.93 12.95
C GLY A 299 -16.31 -20.28 11.52
N ILE A 300 -17.23 -20.11 10.56
CA ILE A 300 -16.97 -20.21 9.13
C ILE A 300 -17.13 -18.86 8.45
N GLU A 301 -16.11 -18.49 7.68
CA GLU A 301 -16.12 -17.36 6.76
C GLU A 301 -15.94 -17.86 5.33
N GLU A 302 -16.63 -17.22 4.39
CA GLU A 302 -16.52 -17.46 2.95
C GLU A 302 -16.25 -16.12 2.25
N GLY A 303 -15.32 -16.10 1.30
CA GLY A 303 -14.96 -14.84 0.65
C GLY A 303 -13.99 -14.99 -0.51
N LEU A 304 -13.92 -13.97 -1.36
CA LEU A 304 -13.09 -13.95 -2.57
C LEU A 304 -11.69 -13.36 -2.34
N HIS A 305 -11.48 -12.60 -1.26
CA HIS A 305 -10.32 -11.71 -1.13
C HIS A 305 -9.56 -11.87 0.19
N LEU A 306 -10.24 -11.88 1.34
CA LEU A 306 -9.63 -11.98 2.68
C LEU A 306 -10.53 -12.81 3.61
N LEU A 307 -9.90 -13.55 4.53
CA LEU A 307 -10.54 -14.41 5.53
C LEU A 307 -10.01 -14.01 6.91
N GLU A 308 -10.83 -13.38 7.75
CA GLU A 308 -10.37 -12.75 9.00
C GLU A 308 -9.81 -13.79 9.97
N GLY A 309 -10.41 -14.98 10.02
CA GLY A 309 -9.99 -16.11 10.84
C GLY A 309 -8.65 -16.71 10.45
N THR A 310 -7.95 -16.20 9.43
CA THR A 310 -6.57 -16.60 9.11
C THR A 310 -5.53 -15.59 9.59
N ARG A 311 -5.96 -14.42 10.09
CA ARG A 311 -5.09 -13.31 10.54
C ARG A 311 -4.62 -13.53 11.98
N ASP A 312 -3.38 -13.15 12.28
CA ASP A 312 -2.73 -13.41 13.57
C ASP A 312 -3.38 -12.62 14.71
N GLU A 313 -3.75 -11.38 14.46
CA GLU A 313 -4.49 -10.49 15.36
C GLU A 313 -5.82 -11.11 15.80
N VAL A 314 -6.55 -11.73 14.86
CA VAL A 314 -7.81 -12.40 15.13
C VAL A 314 -7.57 -13.67 15.92
N LEU A 315 -6.60 -14.50 15.51
CA LEU A 315 -6.33 -15.77 16.18
C LEU A 315 -5.72 -15.61 17.57
N ARG A 316 -4.90 -14.57 17.80
CA ARG A 316 -4.43 -14.20 19.13
C ARG A 316 -5.59 -13.82 20.03
N ARG A 317 -6.50 -12.98 19.53
CA ARG A 317 -7.68 -12.59 20.27
C ARG A 317 -8.63 -13.77 20.53
N VAL A 318 -8.86 -14.63 19.53
CA VAL A 318 -9.71 -15.82 19.62
C VAL A 318 -9.14 -16.84 20.61
N SER A 319 -7.82 -17.03 20.65
CA SER A 319 -7.16 -17.97 21.57
C SER A 319 -6.87 -17.42 22.96
N GLY A 320 -7.11 -16.13 23.28
CA GLY A 320 -6.83 -15.59 24.62
C GLY A 320 -7.50 -16.41 25.75
N GLY A 321 -6.72 -17.02 26.64
CA GLY A 321 -7.18 -17.92 27.70
C GLY A 321 -7.68 -19.29 27.23
N THR A 322 -7.44 -19.68 25.99
CA THR A 322 -7.87 -20.98 25.42
C THR A 322 -6.97 -21.41 24.24
N ARG A 323 -7.36 -22.45 23.50
CA ARG A 323 -6.70 -22.88 22.27
C ARG A 323 -7.59 -22.57 21.07
N ALA A 324 -6.98 -22.09 19.99
CA ALA A 324 -7.66 -21.88 18.72
C ALA A 324 -6.94 -22.59 17.57
N VAL A 325 -7.73 -23.19 16.67
CA VAL A 325 -7.24 -23.82 15.43
C VAL A 325 -7.95 -23.18 14.26
N SER A 326 -7.22 -22.66 13.30
CA SER A 326 -7.80 -22.16 12.05
C SER A 326 -7.32 -22.98 10.87
N LEU A 327 -8.27 -23.46 10.08
CA LEU A 327 -8.07 -24.16 8.82
C LEU A 327 -8.60 -23.28 7.70
N SER A 328 -7.80 -23.00 6.68
CA SER A 328 -8.29 -22.30 5.48
C SER A 328 -7.96 -23.06 4.21
N TYR A 329 -8.85 -22.87 3.23
CA TYR A 329 -8.78 -23.48 1.93
C TYR A 329 -9.13 -22.46 0.85
N TRP A 330 -8.40 -22.52 -0.26
CA TRP A 330 -8.64 -21.72 -1.45
C TRP A 330 -8.83 -22.63 -2.66
N ALA A 331 -9.65 -22.19 -3.62
CA ALA A 331 -10.03 -22.96 -4.81
C ALA A 331 -8.83 -23.34 -5.70
N ASN A 332 -7.69 -22.65 -5.55
CA ASN A 332 -6.44 -23.00 -6.22
C ASN A 332 -5.75 -24.24 -5.63
N GLY A 333 -6.26 -24.78 -4.51
CA GLY A 333 -5.74 -25.92 -3.74
C GLY A 333 -4.90 -25.52 -2.52
N THR A 334 -4.66 -24.24 -2.29
CA THR A 334 -3.89 -23.76 -1.13
C THR A 334 -4.65 -24.09 0.15
N THR A 335 -4.00 -24.85 1.03
CA THR A 335 -4.53 -25.21 2.36
C THR A 335 -3.54 -24.80 3.43
N SER A 336 -4.03 -24.25 4.52
CA SER A 336 -3.20 -23.90 5.69
C SER A 336 -3.92 -24.21 6.99
N VAL A 337 -3.16 -24.57 8.01
CA VAL A 337 -3.64 -24.70 9.39
C VAL A 337 -2.72 -23.96 10.34
N SER A 338 -3.29 -23.16 11.24
CA SER A 338 -2.57 -22.50 12.33
C SER A 338 -3.16 -22.93 13.68
N LEU A 339 -2.28 -23.18 14.65
CA LEU A 339 -2.66 -23.45 16.04
C LEU A 339 -2.12 -22.32 16.92
N PHE A 340 -3.02 -21.74 17.71
CA PHE A 340 -2.70 -20.75 18.74
C PHE A 340 -3.09 -21.28 20.12
N ASP A 341 -2.31 -20.92 21.12
CA ASP A 341 -2.54 -21.27 22.53
C ASP A 341 -2.30 -20.01 23.38
N ASP A 342 -3.34 -19.57 24.09
CA ASP A 342 -3.33 -18.37 24.93
C ASP A 342 -2.77 -17.12 24.24
N GLY A 343 -3.18 -16.89 22.98
CA GLY A 343 -2.75 -15.75 22.20
C GLY A 343 -1.46 -15.94 21.40
N GLU A 344 -0.72 -17.01 21.63
CA GLU A 344 0.59 -17.25 21.02
C GLU A 344 0.51 -18.25 19.87
N LEU A 345 1.20 -17.95 18.76
CA LEU A 345 1.31 -18.88 17.63
C LEU A 345 2.15 -20.10 18.05
N VAL A 346 1.56 -21.29 18.01
CA VAL A 346 2.27 -22.54 18.29
C VAL A 346 2.92 -23.09 17.04
N THR A 347 2.16 -23.16 15.94
CA THR A 347 2.64 -23.66 14.65
C THR A 347 1.75 -23.19 13.51
N ARG A 348 2.33 -23.13 12.30
CA ARG A 348 1.67 -22.85 11.04
C ARG A 348 2.12 -23.86 9.98
N TYR A 349 1.14 -24.48 9.37
CA TYR A 349 1.31 -25.24 8.15
C TYR A 349 0.68 -24.47 7.00
N ASP A 350 1.41 -24.30 5.90
CA ASP A 350 0.89 -23.70 4.68
C ASP A 350 1.48 -24.45 3.48
N THR A 351 0.63 -24.75 2.51
CA THR A 351 1.05 -25.35 1.23
C THR A 351 1.79 -24.38 0.32
N ARG A 352 1.67 -23.06 0.54
CA ARG A 352 2.44 -22.05 -0.19
C ARG A 352 3.90 -22.13 0.23
N PRO A 353 4.84 -21.99 -0.73
CA PRO A 353 6.25 -21.97 -0.40
C PRO A 353 6.60 -20.75 0.47
N HIS A 354 7.68 -20.88 1.24
CA HIS A 354 8.29 -19.81 2.05
C HIS A 354 7.49 -19.23 3.23
N VAL A 355 6.32 -19.78 3.55
CA VAL A 355 5.58 -19.38 4.76
C VAL A 355 6.24 -20.00 6.01
N PRO A 356 6.68 -19.20 7.00
CA PRO A 356 7.30 -19.74 8.21
C PRO A 356 6.34 -20.59 9.04
N HIS A 357 6.89 -21.67 9.61
CA HIS A 357 6.16 -22.66 10.40
C HIS A 357 5.74 -22.20 11.80
N GLY A 358 6.11 -20.99 12.21
CA GLY A 358 6.02 -20.55 13.60
C GLY A 358 7.07 -21.26 14.49
N PRO A 359 6.91 -21.22 15.83
CA PRO A 359 7.91 -21.72 16.77
C PRO A 359 8.10 -23.24 16.78
N ARG A 360 7.10 -24.02 16.37
CA ARG A 360 7.16 -25.49 16.34
C ARG A 360 6.91 -26.03 14.94
N ASP A 361 7.58 -27.12 14.62
CA ASP A 361 7.39 -27.85 13.36
C ASP A 361 5.93 -28.36 13.24
N PRO A 362 5.18 -27.98 12.19
CA PRO A 362 3.81 -28.43 12.00
C PRO A 362 3.68 -29.93 11.85
N PHE A 363 4.67 -30.63 11.29
CA PHE A 363 4.63 -32.08 11.11
C PHE A 363 4.75 -32.84 12.44
N GLU A 364 5.38 -32.24 13.46
CA GLU A 364 5.39 -32.76 14.82
C GLU A 364 4.06 -32.50 15.55
N VAL A 365 3.50 -31.30 15.39
CA VAL A 365 2.27 -30.89 16.07
C VAL A 365 1.04 -31.57 15.47
N PHE A 366 1.01 -31.75 14.14
CA PHE A 366 -0.04 -32.41 13.38
C PHE A 366 0.54 -33.58 12.57
N PRO A 367 0.71 -34.76 13.18
CA PRO A 367 1.22 -35.93 12.47
C PRO A 367 0.34 -36.35 11.29
N GLY A 368 0.98 -36.55 10.14
CA GLY A 368 0.33 -36.96 8.89
C GLY A 368 -0.13 -35.79 8.00
N LEU A 369 0.32 -34.56 8.28
CA LEU A 369 0.21 -33.46 7.31
C LEU A 369 0.95 -33.82 6.00
N PRO A 370 0.42 -33.44 4.82
CA PRO A 370 1.10 -33.67 3.54
C PRO A 370 2.33 -32.77 3.43
N THR A 371 3.38 -33.24 2.77
CA THR A 371 4.50 -32.36 2.41
C THR A 371 4.07 -31.41 1.28
N PRO A 372 4.25 -30.08 1.42
CA PRO A 372 3.95 -29.13 0.36
C PRO A 372 4.73 -29.44 -0.92
N VAL A 373 4.04 -29.40 -2.06
CA VAL A 373 4.63 -29.58 -3.39
C VAL A 373 4.48 -28.25 -4.15
N PRO A 374 5.53 -27.69 -4.76
CA PRO A 374 5.47 -26.39 -5.43
C PRO A 374 4.41 -26.30 -6.55
N GLU A 375 4.19 -27.41 -7.28
CA GLU A 375 3.20 -27.50 -8.35
C GLU A 375 2.41 -28.82 -8.24
N PRO A 376 1.36 -28.86 -7.40
CA PRO A 376 0.60 -30.09 -7.18
C PRO A 376 -0.34 -30.40 -8.36
N THR A 377 -0.44 -31.68 -8.72
CA THR A 377 -1.42 -32.15 -9.72
C THR A 377 -2.86 -31.89 -9.24
N PRO A 378 -3.86 -31.88 -10.14
CA PRO A 378 -5.27 -31.76 -9.74
C PRO A 378 -5.73 -32.84 -8.76
N GLU A 379 -5.18 -34.06 -8.83
CA GLU A 379 -5.41 -35.12 -7.85
C GLU A 379 -4.82 -34.76 -6.48
N GLN A 380 -3.56 -34.35 -6.44
CA GLN A 380 -2.89 -33.94 -5.19
C GLN A 380 -3.62 -32.78 -4.51
N ARG A 381 -4.12 -31.80 -5.30
CA ARG A 381 -4.95 -30.70 -4.78
C ARG A 381 -6.27 -31.16 -4.16
N ARG A 382 -6.89 -32.20 -4.72
CA ARG A 382 -8.15 -32.78 -4.20
C ARG A 382 -7.93 -33.59 -2.92
N GLU A 383 -6.78 -34.23 -2.78
CA GLU A 383 -6.42 -35.05 -1.60
C GLU A 383 -5.84 -34.22 -0.44
N GLN A 384 -5.35 -33.01 -0.74
CA GLN A 384 -4.70 -32.13 0.22
C GLN A 384 -5.59 -31.75 1.41
N LEU A 385 -6.77 -31.17 1.14
CA LEU A 385 -7.70 -30.71 2.18
C LEU A 385 -8.16 -31.87 3.08
N PRO A 386 -8.61 -33.04 2.55
CA PRO A 386 -8.93 -34.20 3.37
C PRO A 386 -7.77 -34.65 4.29
N ALA A 387 -6.55 -34.73 3.78
CA ALA A 387 -5.40 -35.14 4.58
C ALA A 387 -5.07 -34.16 5.73
N VAL A 388 -5.20 -32.84 5.48
CA VAL A 388 -5.05 -31.82 6.52
C VAL A 388 -6.20 -31.92 7.54
N CYS A 389 -7.43 -32.11 7.10
CA CYS A 389 -8.59 -32.30 7.99
C CYS A 389 -8.38 -33.51 8.91
N ASP A 390 -7.94 -34.65 8.36
CA ASP A 390 -7.65 -35.85 9.14
C ASP A 390 -6.56 -35.61 10.20
N ALA A 391 -5.52 -34.84 9.88
CA ALA A 391 -4.49 -34.48 10.84
C ALA A 391 -5.04 -33.60 11.98
N VAL A 392 -5.92 -32.64 11.66
CA VAL A 392 -6.59 -31.78 12.66
C VAL A 392 -7.56 -32.60 13.52
N VAL A 393 -8.38 -33.47 12.92
CA VAL A 393 -9.31 -34.37 13.64
C VAL A 393 -8.53 -35.25 14.63
N ARG A 394 -7.45 -35.90 14.18
CA ARG A 394 -6.62 -36.75 15.04
C ARG A 394 -5.98 -35.99 16.19
N ARG A 395 -5.55 -34.74 15.95
CA ARG A 395 -4.82 -33.95 16.94
C ARG A 395 -5.72 -33.23 17.95
N CYS A 396 -6.87 -32.75 17.49
CA CYS A 396 -7.74 -31.86 18.25
C CYS A 396 -9.08 -32.50 18.64
N GLY A 397 -9.45 -33.63 18.04
CA GLY A 397 -10.74 -34.29 18.30
C GLY A 397 -11.95 -33.53 17.75
N ILE A 398 -11.72 -32.58 16.82
CA ILE A 398 -12.75 -31.76 16.20
C ILE A 398 -13.29 -32.51 14.98
N PRO A 399 -14.60 -32.79 14.87
CA PRO A 399 -15.16 -33.37 13.65
C PRO A 399 -15.13 -32.34 12.51
N LEU A 400 -14.58 -32.74 11.36
CA LEU A 400 -14.52 -31.93 10.15
C LEU A 400 -15.23 -32.63 9.00
N PRO A 401 -16.18 -31.96 8.30
CA PRO A 401 -16.74 -30.65 8.65
C PRO A 401 -17.52 -30.70 9.99
N PRO A 402 -17.65 -29.57 10.71
CA PRO A 402 -18.42 -29.53 11.95
C PRO A 402 -19.91 -29.83 11.69
N PRO A 403 -20.58 -30.60 12.57
CA PRO A 403 -22.01 -30.86 12.43
C PRO A 403 -22.83 -29.57 12.43
N GLY A 404 -23.81 -29.50 11.53
CA GLY A 404 -24.69 -28.33 11.39
C GLY A 404 -24.18 -27.22 10.47
N LEU A 405 -23.02 -27.40 9.83
CA LEU A 405 -22.41 -26.39 8.93
C LEU A 405 -23.32 -25.92 7.78
N ASP A 406 -24.17 -26.82 7.28
CA ASP A 406 -25.13 -26.56 6.20
C ASP A 406 -26.45 -25.95 6.66
N GLY A 407 -26.65 -25.90 7.98
CA GLY A 407 -27.83 -25.33 8.59
C GLY A 407 -27.78 -23.82 8.69
N GLU A 408 -28.87 -23.27 9.21
CA GLU A 408 -28.92 -21.91 9.72
C GLU A 408 -28.03 -21.80 10.97
N LEU A 409 -27.08 -20.88 10.95
CA LEU A 409 -26.14 -20.64 12.04
C LEU A 409 -26.25 -19.19 12.50
N ASP A 410 -26.02 -18.95 13.78
CA ASP A 410 -25.90 -17.59 14.27
C ASP A 410 -24.72 -16.90 13.58
N SER A 411 -24.82 -15.60 13.31
CA SER A 411 -23.84 -14.94 12.46
C SER A 411 -23.86 -13.42 12.60
N ALA A 412 -22.73 -12.79 12.29
CA ALA A 412 -22.62 -11.34 12.29
C ALA A 412 -21.64 -10.87 11.21
N ARG A 413 -21.77 -9.60 10.83
CA ARG A 413 -20.74 -8.91 10.05
C ARG A 413 -19.56 -8.59 10.96
N ILE A 414 -18.35 -8.77 10.45
CA ILE A 414 -17.10 -8.45 11.14
C ILE A 414 -16.68 -7.04 10.75
N LEU A 415 -16.33 -6.23 11.74
CA LEU A 415 -15.48 -5.07 11.51
C LEU A 415 -14.03 -5.55 11.67
N PRO A 416 -13.23 -5.62 10.57
CA PRO A 416 -11.89 -6.19 10.61
C PRO A 416 -11.03 -5.58 11.72
N LEU A 417 -10.28 -6.43 12.43
CA LEU A 417 -9.32 -5.95 13.43
C LEU A 417 -8.20 -5.16 12.72
N LEU A 418 -7.61 -4.21 13.45
CA LEU A 418 -6.36 -3.60 12.98
C LEU A 418 -5.29 -4.68 12.92
N PRO A 419 -4.47 -4.72 11.86
CA PRO A 419 -3.38 -5.67 11.79
C PRO A 419 -2.36 -5.41 12.89
N ASP A 420 -1.91 -6.47 13.55
CA ASP A 420 -0.91 -6.38 14.62
C ASP A 420 0.32 -5.64 14.15
N ASN A 421 0.77 -5.91 12.92
CA ASN A 421 1.80 -5.18 12.19
C ASN A 421 1.72 -5.46 10.69
N ASN A 422 1.25 -4.46 9.93
CA ASN A 422 1.09 -4.47 8.46
C ASN A 422 -0.08 -5.32 7.94
N PHE A 423 -0.85 -4.77 7.00
CA PHE A 423 -2.06 -5.30 6.36
C PHE A 423 -1.95 -6.69 5.71
N GLY A 424 -1.62 -7.73 6.47
CA GLY A 424 -1.59 -9.11 6.00
C GLY A 424 -0.39 -9.50 5.13
N TYR A 425 0.73 -8.77 5.20
CA TYR A 425 1.98 -9.12 4.50
C TYR A 425 3.05 -9.58 5.50
N PRO A 426 3.26 -10.91 5.68
CA PRO A 426 4.15 -11.47 6.69
C PRO A 426 5.65 -11.19 6.48
N GLU A 427 6.04 -10.77 5.28
CA GLU A 427 7.45 -10.56 4.89
C GLU A 427 7.95 -9.13 5.22
N ASP A 428 7.05 -8.20 5.50
CA ASP A 428 7.36 -6.79 5.70
C ASP A 428 7.15 -6.36 7.14
N ASN A 429 7.94 -6.94 8.05
CA ASN A 429 8.16 -6.36 9.39
C ASN A 429 9.01 -5.07 9.29
N PHE A 430 8.80 -4.27 8.23
CA PHE A 430 9.44 -2.99 7.99
C PHE A 430 8.84 -1.97 8.94
N LYS A 431 9.42 -1.87 10.15
CA LYS A 431 9.34 -0.63 10.90
C LYS A 431 9.87 0.46 9.98
N THR A 432 9.04 1.42 9.59
CA THR A 432 9.48 2.54 8.77
C THR A 432 10.59 3.25 9.53
N PRO A 433 11.85 3.22 9.07
CA PRO A 433 12.92 3.87 9.78
C PRO A 433 12.71 5.37 9.73
N VAL A 434 13.17 6.07 10.77
CA VAL A 434 13.35 7.52 10.66
C VAL A 434 14.35 7.78 9.52
N PRO A 435 14.12 8.75 8.63
CA PRO A 435 15.07 9.05 7.55
C PRO A 435 16.49 9.27 8.09
N ASP A 436 17.50 8.68 7.44
CA ASP A 436 18.89 8.59 7.94
C ASP A 436 19.46 9.93 8.44
N ARG A 437 19.12 11.03 7.76
CA ARG A 437 19.54 12.39 8.10
C ARG A 437 19.06 12.91 9.46
N PHE A 438 18.00 12.32 10.01
CA PHE A 438 17.49 12.62 11.36
C PHE A 438 17.89 11.56 12.39
N ALA A 439 18.48 10.43 11.98
CA ALA A 439 18.78 9.32 12.88
C ALA A 439 19.63 9.76 14.07
N SER A 440 20.69 10.52 13.84
CA SER A 440 21.59 11.02 14.90
C SER A 440 20.90 12.00 15.87
N LEU A 441 19.99 12.84 15.37
CA LEU A 441 19.21 13.76 16.21
C LEU A 441 18.22 12.99 17.09
N VAL A 442 17.58 11.97 16.51
CA VAL A 442 16.65 11.10 17.23
C VAL A 442 17.39 10.22 18.25
N ASP A 443 18.58 9.71 17.92
CA ASP A 443 19.45 8.95 18.82
C ASP A 443 19.91 9.79 20.03
N ALA A 444 20.14 11.08 19.83
CA ALA A 444 20.59 12.00 20.87
C ALA A 444 19.45 12.51 21.78
N ALA A 445 18.19 12.42 21.35
CA ALA A 445 17.06 12.96 22.08
C ALA A 445 16.67 12.08 23.28
N THR A 446 16.35 12.72 24.42
CA THR A 446 15.83 12.03 25.61
C THR A 446 14.47 11.37 25.31
N PRO A 447 14.09 10.27 25.98
CA PRO A 447 12.78 9.64 25.81
C PRO A 447 11.59 10.61 25.96
N GLU A 448 11.65 11.52 26.93
CA GLU A 448 10.60 12.53 27.16
C GLU A 448 10.47 13.50 25.98
N ARG A 449 11.61 13.86 25.36
CA ARG A 449 11.63 14.72 24.17
C ARG A 449 11.05 13.97 22.98
N LEU A 450 11.47 12.73 22.74
CA LEU A 450 10.91 11.90 21.65
C LEU A 450 9.40 11.72 21.80
N ARG A 451 8.90 11.55 23.03
CA ARG A 451 7.46 11.48 23.32
C ARG A 451 6.72 12.78 22.98
N ARG A 452 7.27 13.94 23.35
CA ARG A 452 6.70 15.24 22.95
C ARG A 452 6.71 15.43 21.42
N VAL A 453 7.80 15.03 20.77
CA VAL A 453 7.96 15.15 19.31
C VAL A 453 6.97 14.25 18.58
N ILE A 454 6.86 12.96 18.94
CA ILE A 454 5.91 12.06 18.27
C ILE A 454 4.46 12.52 18.47
N ALA A 455 4.09 13.02 19.66
CA ALA A 455 2.76 13.56 19.91
C ALA A 455 2.47 14.79 19.03
N ALA A 456 3.44 15.70 18.88
CA ALA A 456 3.30 16.88 18.02
C ALA A 456 3.21 16.50 16.54
N GLN A 457 4.09 15.62 16.06
CA GLN A 457 4.09 15.15 14.67
C GLN A 457 2.82 14.37 14.34
N MET A 458 2.33 13.52 15.24
CA MET A 458 1.09 12.77 15.07
C MET A 458 -0.14 13.69 15.10
N SER A 459 -0.13 14.74 15.92
CA SER A 459 -1.20 15.75 15.92
C SER A 459 -1.27 16.49 14.59
N SER A 460 -0.12 16.90 14.04
CA SER A 460 -0.07 17.51 12.71
C SER A 460 -0.53 16.55 11.61
N LEU A 461 -0.11 15.28 11.64
CA LEU A 461 -0.55 14.26 10.69
C LEU A 461 -2.07 14.03 10.77
N ALA A 462 -2.63 14.00 11.97
CA ALA A 462 -4.08 13.84 12.17
C ALA A 462 -4.86 15.02 11.59
N ALA A 463 -4.36 16.25 11.74
CA ALA A 463 -4.97 17.45 11.15
C ALA A 463 -4.84 17.48 9.62
N GLU A 464 -3.70 17.04 9.07
CA GLU A 464 -3.45 16.96 7.63
C GLU A 464 -4.40 15.96 6.93
N THR A 465 -4.78 14.89 7.62
CA THR A 465 -5.64 13.80 7.09
C THR A 465 -7.11 13.88 7.55
N GLY A 466 -7.45 14.86 8.39
CA GLY A 466 -8.77 15.01 9.02
C GLY A 466 -9.13 13.88 10.00
N LEU A 467 -8.14 13.12 10.49
CA LEU A 467 -8.35 12.08 11.51
C LEU A 467 -8.69 12.70 12.88
N ASP A 468 -8.27 13.94 13.13
CA ASP A 468 -8.57 14.71 14.34
C ASP A 468 -10.04 15.19 14.44
N THR A 469 -10.85 14.95 13.41
CA THR A 469 -12.29 15.22 13.44
C THR A 469 -13.05 14.31 14.42
N TYR A 470 -12.44 13.20 14.85
CA TYR A 470 -13.01 12.27 15.82
C TYR A 470 -12.56 12.58 17.25
N ALA A 471 -13.51 12.73 18.16
CA ALA A 471 -13.22 13.11 19.56
C ALA A 471 -12.32 12.10 20.27
N GLU A 472 -12.55 10.80 20.04
CA GLU A 472 -11.73 9.70 20.55
C GLU A 472 -10.27 9.77 20.09
N VAL A 473 -10.01 10.25 18.86
CA VAL A 473 -8.65 10.48 18.34
C VAL A 473 -8.00 11.64 19.07
N THR A 474 -8.69 12.78 19.20
CA THR A 474 -8.13 13.96 19.90
C THR A 474 -7.80 13.67 21.37
N ALA A 475 -8.62 12.84 22.03
CA ALA A 475 -8.33 12.36 23.38
C ALA A 475 -7.06 11.48 23.41
N ALA A 476 -6.90 10.57 22.44
CA ALA A 476 -5.73 9.71 22.33
C ALA A 476 -4.43 10.51 22.07
N LEU A 477 -4.48 11.53 21.20
CA LEU A 477 -3.36 12.44 20.94
C LEU A 477 -2.94 13.19 22.21
N SER A 478 -3.90 13.61 23.03
CA SER A 478 -3.63 14.25 24.32
C SER A 478 -2.93 13.27 25.28
N LEU A 479 -3.40 12.01 25.37
CA LEU A 479 -2.75 10.97 26.17
C LEU A 479 -1.31 10.69 25.70
N LEU A 480 -1.06 10.64 24.40
CA LEU A 480 0.27 10.40 23.84
C LEU A 480 1.28 11.49 24.27
N SER A 481 0.79 12.71 24.50
CA SER A 481 1.62 13.82 25.01
C SER A 481 1.93 13.73 26.51
N GLU A 482 1.31 12.80 27.23
CA GLU A 482 1.45 12.61 28.68
C GLU A 482 2.10 11.27 29.04
N GLN A 483 1.79 10.21 28.30
CA GLN A 483 2.16 8.82 28.60
C GLN A 483 2.97 8.22 27.46
N ASP A 484 3.92 7.35 27.80
CA ASP A 484 4.66 6.57 26.81
C ASP A 484 3.83 5.36 26.42
N HIS A 485 3.52 5.23 25.11
CA HIS A 485 2.75 4.13 24.52
C HIS A 485 1.60 3.60 25.40
N PRO A 486 0.56 4.42 25.67
CA PRO A 486 -0.52 4.09 26.61
C PRO A 486 -1.36 2.85 26.22
N GLY A 487 -1.18 2.34 25.01
CA GLY A 487 -1.91 1.22 24.44
C GLY A 487 -3.27 1.60 23.91
N VAL A 488 -3.85 0.71 23.11
CA VAL A 488 -5.25 0.80 22.67
C VAL A 488 -6.02 -0.37 23.28
N THR A 489 -7.07 -0.08 24.04
CA THR A 489 -7.94 -1.13 24.59
C THR A 489 -8.87 -1.65 23.51
N ASP A 490 -8.94 -2.98 23.36
CA ASP A 490 -9.87 -3.65 22.44
C ASP A 490 -11.31 -3.21 22.66
N ASP A 491 -11.99 -2.95 21.55
CA ASP A 491 -13.39 -2.51 21.44
C ASP A 491 -13.69 -1.18 22.16
N SER A 492 -12.66 -0.44 22.59
CA SER A 492 -12.84 0.95 23.01
C SER A 492 -13.35 1.82 21.87
N ALA A 493 -13.91 2.98 22.18
CA ALA A 493 -14.39 3.91 21.16
C ALA A 493 -13.28 4.29 20.16
N LEU A 494 -12.04 4.42 20.63
CA LEU A 494 -10.87 4.67 19.77
C LEU A 494 -10.60 3.49 18.85
N ASP A 495 -10.50 2.28 19.39
CA ASP A 495 -10.22 1.07 18.62
C ASP A 495 -11.27 0.85 17.51
N LEU A 496 -12.55 0.93 17.84
CA LEU A 496 -13.64 0.82 16.87
C LEU A 496 -13.57 1.92 15.79
N ARG A 497 -13.15 3.13 16.16
CA ARG A 497 -12.95 4.23 15.20
C ARG A 497 -11.83 3.91 14.22
N LEU A 498 -10.67 3.50 14.71
CA LEU A 498 -9.51 3.21 13.87
C LEU A 498 -9.82 2.04 12.91
N ARG A 499 -10.43 0.96 13.41
CA ARG A 499 -10.90 -0.17 12.58
C ARG A 499 -11.90 0.28 11.51
N ARG A 500 -12.82 1.18 11.85
CA ARG A 500 -13.81 1.71 10.90
C ARG A 500 -13.16 2.56 9.80
N VAL A 501 -12.25 3.47 10.15
CA VAL A 501 -11.49 4.26 9.17
C VAL A 501 -10.72 3.33 8.22
N GLN A 502 -10.10 2.29 8.77
CA GLN A 502 -9.40 1.29 7.97
C GLN A 502 -10.32 0.56 7.00
N ALA A 503 -11.50 0.18 7.47
CA ALA A 503 -12.45 -0.56 6.65
C ALA A 503 -13.04 0.32 5.52
N GLU A 504 -13.19 1.64 5.74
CA GLU A 504 -13.57 2.61 4.70
C GLU A 504 -12.54 2.69 3.56
N SER A 505 -11.24 2.61 3.86
CA SER A 505 -10.20 2.70 2.84
C SER A 505 -10.16 1.50 1.89
N LEU A 506 -10.82 0.39 2.27
CA LEU A 506 -10.89 -0.84 1.50
C LEU A 506 -12.12 -0.90 0.57
N VAL A 507 -12.95 0.15 0.54
CA VAL A 507 -14.15 0.18 -0.32
C VAL A 507 -13.76 0.41 -1.78
N ILE A 508 -13.88 -0.63 -2.59
CA ILE A 508 -13.33 -0.73 -3.96
C ILE A 508 -14.00 0.20 -4.99
N PHE A 509 -15.20 0.71 -4.71
CA PHE A 509 -16.03 1.43 -5.69
C PHE A 509 -16.34 2.90 -5.31
N ALA A 510 -15.56 3.50 -4.40
CA ALA A 510 -15.63 4.94 -4.16
C ALA A 510 -15.07 5.73 -5.36
N ASP A 511 -15.44 7.01 -5.50
CA ASP A 511 -14.69 7.95 -6.34
C ASP A 511 -13.21 7.85 -5.95
N TRP A 512 -12.30 7.78 -6.93
CA TRP A 512 -10.87 7.60 -6.65
C TRP A 512 -10.32 8.69 -5.73
N LYS A 513 -10.89 9.90 -5.77
CA LYS A 513 -10.56 11.00 -4.87
C LYS A 513 -10.95 10.71 -3.42
N ASP A 514 -12.18 10.24 -3.21
CA ASP A 514 -12.66 9.83 -1.88
C ASP A 514 -11.86 8.63 -1.35
N ARG A 515 -11.50 7.69 -2.23
CA ARG A 515 -10.66 6.54 -1.89
C ARG A 515 -9.29 6.98 -1.40
N SER A 516 -8.64 7.92 -2.09
CA SER A 516 -7.33 8.44 -1.69
C SER A 516 -7.36 9.07 -0.30
N LEU A 517 -8.40 9.86 0.01
CA LEU A 517 -8.56 10.48 1.33
C LEU A 517 -8.76 9.44 2.43
N TRP A 518 -9.58 8.42 2.19
CA TRP A 518 -9.74 7.33 3.14
C TRP A 518 -8.45 6.53 3.33
N GLN A 519 -7.65 6.35 2.27
CA GLN A 519 -6.33 5.72 2.37
C GLN A 519 -5.36 6.55 3.21
N ASP A 520 -5.27 7.85 2.99
CA ASP A 520 -4.42 8.75 3.79
C ASP A 520 -4.83 8.72 5.28
N ARG A 521 -6.14 8.80 5.54
CA ARG A 521 -6.70 8.76 6.89
C ARG A 521 -6.49 7.40 7.56
N ALA A 522 -6.57 6.30 6.81
CA ALA A 522 -6.28 4.95 7.30
C ALA A 522 -4.80 4.77 7.63
N MET A 523 -3.89 5.32 6.81
CA MET A 523 -2.45 5.33 7.12
C MET A 523 -2.13 6.18 8.35
N ALA A 524 -2.81 7.32 8.54
CA ALA A 524 -2.70 8.11 9.77
C ALA A 524 -3.27 7.36 10.99
N ALA A 525 -4.39 6.65 10.84
CA ALA A 525 -4.95 5.80 11.90
C ALA A 525 -3.99 4.67 12.30
N ARG A 526 -3.30 4.08 11.32
CA ARG A 526 -2.22 3.11 11.53
C ARG A 526 -1.06 3.74 12.31
N ALA A 527 -0.57 4.90 11.88
CA ALA A 527 0.52 5.60 12.56
C ALA A 527 0.17 5.97 14.00
N LEU A 528 -1.09 6.33 14.26
CA LEU A 528 -1.59 6.57 15.61
C LEU A 528 -1.62 5.29 16.44
N ALA A 529 -2.10 4.17 15.89
CA ALA A 529 -2.08 2.89 16.60
C ALA A 529 -0.64 2.48 16.95
N ASP A 530 0.32 2.66 16.04
CA ASP A 530 1.73 2.38 16.29
C ASP A 530 2.30 3.32 17.36
N ALA A 531 2.00 4.63 17.29
CA ALA A 531 2.43 5.60 18.30
C ALA A 531 1.87 5.32 19.70
N LEU A 532 0.68 4.70 19.78
CA LEU A 532 0.05 4.34 21.06
C LEU A 532 0.57 3.00 21.60
N ASN A 533 1.06 2.08 20.78
CA ASN A 533 1.45 0.73 21.21
C ASN A 533 2.97 0.47 21.20
N LEU A 534 3.75 1.28 20.48
CA LEU A 534 5.20 1.12 20.33
C LEU A 534 5.97 2.26 20.99
N PRO A 535 7.22 2.04 21.42
CA PRO A 535 8.09 3.11 21.88
C PRO A 535 8.20 4.23 20.85
N ALA A 536 8.23 5.48 21.31
CA ALA A 536 8.23 6.66 20.44
C ALA A 536 9.27 6.57 19.31
N ARG A 537 10.46 6.04 19.59
CA ARG A 537 11.53 5.85 18.59
C ARG A 537 11.11 4.97 17.41
N GLU A 538 10.34 3.91 17.67
CA GLU A 538 9.97 2.92 16.67
C GLU A 538 8.80 3.40 15.80
N ALA A 539 7.84 4.11 16.39
CA ALA A 539 6.68 4.62 15.67
C ALA A 539 6.98 5.91 14.87
N LEU A 540 8.00 6.67 15.27
CA LEU A 540 8.27 8.01 14.73
C LEU A 540 8.49 8.02 13.21
N GLY A 541 9.17 7.01 12.66
CA GLY A 541 9.49 6.95 11.24
C GLY A 541 8.24 6.89 10.35
N LEU A 542 7.24 6.10 10.75
CA LEU A 542 5.96 6.03 10.03
C LEU A 542 5.21 7.37 10.14
N VAL A 543 5.14 7.96 11.33
CA VAL A 543 4.46 9.25 11.56
C VAL A 543 5.05 10.34 10.68
N VAL A 544 6.37 10.51 10.66
CA VAL A 544 7.00 11.57 9.85
C VAL A 544 7.00 11.26 8.37
N GLY A 545 7.05 9.98 7.98
CA GLY A 545 6.98 9.53 6.59
C GLY A 545 5.62 9.79 5.93
N LEU A 546 4.55 9.91 6.72
CA LEU A 546 3.20 10.19 6.24
C LEU A 546 2.82 11.68 6.27
N ARG A 547 3.69 12.58 6.77
CA ARG A 547 3.41 14.02 6.83
C ARG A 547 3.22 14.59 5.43
N GLN A 548 2.11 15.31 5.23
CA GLN A 548 1.74 15.94 3.96
C GLN A 548 2.19 17.40 3.86
N ASN A 549 2.50 18.05 5.00
CA ASN A 549 3.05 19.41 4.99
C ASN A 549 4.50 19.40 4.44
N PRO A 550 4.79 20.04 3.30
CA PRO A 550 6.14 20.03 2.71
C PRO A 550 7.26 20.52 3.65
N HIS A 551 6.92 21.34 4.64
CA HIS A 551 7.86 21.93 5.59
C HIS A 551 8.01 21.16 6.92
N TRP A 552 7.41 19.96 7.04
CA TRP A 552 7.44 19.17 8.27
C TRP A 552 8.87 18.94 8.80
N ARG A 553 9.87 18.81 7.91
CA ARG A 553 11.29 18.58 8.27
C ARG A 553 11.87 19.69 9.13
N LYS A 554 11.49 20.95 8.84
CA LYS A 554 11.94 22.12 9.60
C LYS A 554 11.34 22.09 11.00
N GLU A 555 10.04 21.83 11.10
CA GLU A 555 9.33 21.68 12.38
C GLU A 555 9.93 20.54 13.21
N PHE A 556 10.17 19.39 12.57
CA PHE A 556 10.70 18.20 13.20
C PHE A 556 12.11 18.40 13.75
N ARG A 557 13.01 19.01 12.95
CA ARG A 557 14.37 19.36 13.41
C ARG A 557 14.32 20.29 14.61
N GLN A 558 13.49 21.34 14.54
CA GLN A 558 13.31 22.28 15.64
C GLN A 558 12.82 21.57 16.92
N GLN A 559 11.82 20.71 16.82
CA GLN A 559 11.29 19.96 17.97
C GLN A 559 12.31 18.99 18.59
N LEU A 560 13.23 18.45 17.79
CA LEU A 560 14.31 17.60 18.31
C LEU A 560 15.43 18.41 18.98
N THR A 561 15.67 19.65 18.55
CA THR A 561 16.77 20.49 19.04
C THR A 561 16.39 21.44 20.18
N ASP A 562 15.15 21.93 20.21
CA ASP A 562 14.68 22.91 21.21
C ASP A 562 14.53 22.24 22.60
N ASP A 563 14.88 22.98 23.67
CA ASP A 563 14.91 22.47 25.05
C ASP A 563 13.53 22.30 25.72
#